data_AF-A0A6B7K5V3-F1
#
_entry.id   AF-A0A6B7K5V3-F1
#
_cell.length_a   1.000
_cell.length_b   1.000
_cell.length_c   1.000
_cell.angle_alpha   90.00
_cell.angle_beta   90.00
_cell.angle_gamma   90.00
#
_symmetry.space_group_name_H-M   'P 1'
#
loop_
_entity.id
_entity.type
_entity.pdbx_description
1 polymer ?
#
loop_
_entity_poly.entity_id
_entity_poly.type
_entity_poly.pdbx_seq_one_letter_code
_entity_poly.pdbx_strand_id
1 'polypeptide(L)' 'RPGLFYGQCSEICGANHSFMPIVIESIPVNYFIKWITNSM' A
#
# COMPACT_ATOMS: atom_id res chain seq x y z
N ARG A 1 -9.84 10.30 -0.31
CA ARG A 1 -10.98 9.66 0.38
C ARG A 1 -10.38 8.54 1.23
N PRO A 2 -10.70 8.42 2.52
CA PRO A 2 -10.15 7.34 3.33
C PRO A 2 -10.57 5.98 2.78
N GLY A 3 -9.70 4.98 2.89
CA GLY A 3 -9.99 3.61 2.44
C GLY A 3 -8.77 2.83 1.97
N LEU A 4 -9.01 1.57 1.61
CA LEU A 4 -8.04 0.68 1.00
C LEU A 4 -8.17 0.70 -0.52
N PHE A 5 -7.04 0.83 -1.20
CA PHE A 5 -6.93 0.80 -2.65
C PHE A 5 -6.00 -0.33 -3.06
N TYR A 6 -6.37 -1.04 -4.12
CA TYR A 6 -5.67 -2.22 -4.59
C TYR A 6 -5.15 -2.00 -6.02
N GLY A 7 -3.95 -2.50 -6.26
CA GLY A 7 -3.31 -2.50 -7.58
C GLY A 7 -2.52 -3.78 -7.81
N GLN A 8 -2.06 -3.96 -9.05
CA GLN A 8 -1.22 -5.08 -9.45
C GLN A 8 -0.04 -4.55 -10.26
N CYS A 9 1.05 -5.31 -10.32
CA CYS A 9 2.15 -5.03 -11.24
C CYS A 9 1.63 -4.98 -12.69
N SER A 10 2.09 -3.99 -13.47
CA SER A 10 1.61 -3.75 -14.85
C SER A 10 2.65 -4.09 -15.92
N GLU A 11 3.77 -4.71 -15.55
CA GLU A 11 4.83 -5.12 -16.47
C GLU A 11 5.30 -6.53 -16.14
N ILE A 12 5.52 -7.38 -17.14
CA ILE A 12 5.90 -8.76 -16.91
C ILE A 12 7.29 -8.84 -16.26
N CYS A 13 7.37 -9.50 -15.10
CA CYS A 13 8.58 -9.51 -14.26
C CYS A 13 8.98 -10.90 -13.75
N GLY A 14 8.46 -11.97 -14.35
CA GLY A 14 8.81 -13.36 -14.04
C GLY A 14 7.59 -14.20 -13.62
N ALA A 15 7.85 -15.44 -13.17
CA ALA A 15 6.81 -16.42 -12.84
C ALA A 15 5.81 -15.95 -11.76
N ASN A 16 6.24 -15.05 -10.88
CA ASN A 16 5.41 -14.52 -9.80
C ASN A 16 4.70 -13.20 -10.13
N HIS A 17 4.71 -12.77 -11.41
CA HIS A 17 4.12 -11.49 -11.84
C HIS A 17 2.66 -11.29 -11.38
N SER A 18 1.84 -12.34 -11.38
CA SER A 18 0.44 -12.24 -10.92
C SER A 18 0.26 -12.30 -9.40
N PHE A 19 1.30 -12.68 -8.66
CA PHE A 19 1.28 -12.89 -7.21
C PHE A 19 1.92 -11.73 -6.43
N MET A 20 1.97 -10.53 -7.02
CA MET A 20 2.50 -9.31 -6.40
C MET A 20 1.45 -8.19 -6.34
N PRO A 21 0.49 -8.27 -5.41
CA PRO A 21 -0.49 -7.21 -5.21
C PRO A 21 0.15 -5.97 -4.56
N ILE A 22 -0.43 -4.80 -4.83
CA ILE A 22 -0.10 -3.52 -4.20
C ILE A 22 -1.33 -3.07 -3.40
N VAL A 23 -1.11 -2.64 -2.15
CA VAL A 23 -2.17 -2.11 -1.28
C VAL A 23 -1.76 -0.72 -0.79
N ILE A 24 -2.67 0.24 -0.89
CA ILE A 24 -2.51 1.58 -0.35
C ILE A 24 -3.63 1.83 0.65
N GLU A 25 -3.25 2.22 1.86
CA GLU A 25 -4.20 2.69 2.88
C GLU A 25 -4.19 4.22 2.92
N SER A 26 -5.30 4.86 2.57
CA SER A 26 -5.48 6.30 2.74
C SER A 26 -6.12 6.58 4.09
N ILE A 27 -5.35 7.20 4.98
CA ILE A 27 -5.78 7.63 6.31
C ILE A 27 -5.54 9.14 6.49
N PRO A 28 -6.23 9.81 7.43
CA PRO A 28 -5.93 11.20 7.75
C PRO A 28 -4.51 11.38 8.30
N VAL A 29 -3.90 12.55 8.04
CA VAL A 29 -2.47 12.82 8.30
C VAL A 29 -2.06 12.62 9.76
N ASN A 30 -2.93 12.95 10.72
CA ASN A 30 -2.67 12.75 12.14
C ASN A 30 -2.46 11.26 12.51
N TYR A 31 -3.21 10.35 11.90
CA TYR A 31 -3.03 8.91 12.10
C TYR A 31 -1.74 8.42 11.45
N PHE A 32 -1.42 8.92 10.26
CA PHE A 32 -0.16 8.60 9.57
C PHE A 32 1.07 9.02 10.39
N ILE A 33 1.09 10.25 10.90
CA ILE A 33 2.19 10.74 11.77
C ILE A 33 2.30 9.89 13.03
N LYS A 34 1.18 9.60 13.71
CA LYS A 34 1.16 8.73 14.90
C LYS A 34 1.70 7.33 14.60
N TRP A 35 1.32 6.76 13.46
CA TRP A 35 1.81 5.45 13.02
C TRP A 35 3.32 5.47 12.80
N ILE A 36 3.85 6.48 12.10
CA ILE A 36 5.29 6.66 11.91
C ILE A 36 6.02 6.77 13.25
N THR A 37 5.53 7.61 14.17
CA THR A 37 6.18 7.81 15.47
C THR A 37 6.19 6.55 16.33
N ASN A 38 5.15 5.72 16.25
CA ASN A 38 5.08 4.46 16.98
C ASN A 38 5.86 3.31 16.31
N SER A 39 6.19 3.45 15.02
CA SER A 39 6.90 2.44 14.23
C SER A 39 8.39 2.72 14.10
N MET A 40 8.84 3.89 14.58
CA MET A 40 10.25 4.18 14.87
C MET A 40 10.61 3.66 16.26
#